data_AF-A0A5N6KNR7-F1
#
_entry.id   AF-A0A5N6KNR7-F1
#
_cell.length_a   1.000
_cell.length_b   1.000
_cell.length_c   1.000
_cell.angle_alpha   90.00
_cell.angle_beta   90.00
_cell.angle_gamma   90.00
#
_symmetry.space_group_name_H-M   'P 1'
#
loop_
_entity.id
_entity.type
_entity.pdbx_description
1 polymer ?
#
loop_
_entity_poly.entity_id
_entity_poly.type
_entity_poly.pdbx_seq_one_letter_code
_entity_poly.pdbx_strand_id
1 'polypeptide(L)'
;MAGIQSLSYTKRNVNGLRTEHFTQIIRVAWYLCNVKEERMLTVKANTGIGFELAATLLADSSKHVLLGSRSIEKGGAAVKDLQSRKLAGTVELLQVDVSDEGSIKAAAKSVESKHGRLDALVNNAGTAGIGGPKEKLAQQMMETFKVNTVGPELMVEAFAPLMKKSGVTPRIINISSGMGSIARSLDPSNPSAKLKAIDYRASKAALNMVTTYQALEYGPQGFKVFSYCPGFTVSSLGPYNTLENGAQPTSDAVVPLVKVINGERDAEHAAFLKANGQYPWNRAQTRTVDVHDIVKMEAKAASQEAKTKDQREKALAKLVQERGFTLYSQLEGEIALITGSSRGLGLAIARLLRAEGAFVVLNFKDHARAGNANIVATELDGLALRADVSQLDQVESMFQEVERQKQRPISVVVNNALASFGFNGDARSKLEDISWDDFDAQLNVALRGALNTTKAALPGFEKLGHGCIINIGSNLVQNPVVPYHDYTASKGALLAFTRTAAAELGPRNITVNMVSGGLLKVTDASRVTPDEVFEQVRTATPLRKVTTPEDLAGAVAFFASPWAKGVTGQQLCVDGGLVMC
;
A
#
# COMPACT_ATOMS: atom_id res chain seq x y z
N MET A 1 34.22 10.15 -48.13
CA MET A 1 35.49 10.77 -48.58
C MET A 1 35.15 12.11 -49.22
N ALA A 2 35.84 13.18 -48.77
CA ALA A 2 35.97 14.53 -49.35
C ALA A 2 34.68 15.35 -49.61
N GLY A 3 34.56 16.63 -49.27
CA GLY A 3 35.55 17.58 -48.75
C GLY A 3 34.85 18.88 -48.32
N ILE A 4 35.39 19.45 -47.25
CA ILE A 4 35.10 20.78 -46.72
C ILE A 4 35.67 21.82 -47.70
N GLN A 5 34.90 22.86 -48.04
CA GLN A 5 35.48 24.14 -48.46
C GLN A 5 34.96 25.26 -47.58
N SER A 6 35.93 25.89 -46.92
CA SER A 6 35.86 27.04 -46.04
C SER A 6 35.47 28.31 -46.80
N LEU A 7 34.55 29.09 -46.26
CA LEU A 7 34.44 30.52 -46.52
C LEU A 7 34.63 31.27 -45.20
N SER A 8 35.77 31.94 -45.13
CA SER A 8 36.25 32.80 -44.06
C SER A 8 35.30 33.99 -43.85
N TYR A 9 34.74 34.13 -42.65
CA TYR A 9 34.06 35.35 -42.24
C TYR A 9 35.06 36.33 -41.64
N THR A 10 35.30 37.41 -42.37
CA THR A 10 35.92 38.66 -41.93
C THR A 10 35.15 39.24 -40.73
N LYS A 11 35.86 39.45 -39.62
CA LYS A 11 35.40 40.29 -38.50
C LYS A 11 35.22 41.73 -38.99
N ARG A 12 33.98 42.21 -39.10
CA ARG A 12 33.63 43.64 -38.92
C ARG A 12 32.18 43.79 -38.45
N ASN A 13 32.07 44.38 -37.26
CA ASN A 13 30.93 45.02 -36.60
C ASN A 13 29.59 45.06 -37.35
N VAL A 14 28.61 44.34 -36.81
CA VAL A 14 27.22 44.84 -36.71
C VAL A 14 26.71 44.48 -35.31
N ASN A 15 27.04 45.31 -34.33
CA ASN A 15 26.25 45.43 -33.10
C ASN A 15 24.98 46.19 -33.47
N GLY A 16 23.79 45.58 -33.33
CA GLY A 16 22.56 46.40 -33.33
C GLY A 16 21.22 45.78 -33.70
N LEU A 17 21.09 44.49 -34.01
CA LEU A 17 19.77 43.87 -34.23
C LEU A 17 19.60 42.63 -33.35
N ARG A 18 18.71 42.76 -32.37
CA ARG A 18 18.45 41.81 -31.28
C ARG A 18 18.08 40.42 -31.82
N THR A 19 18.87 39.42 -31.41
CA THR A 19 18.64 37.97 -31.52
C THR A 19 17.26 37.52 -31.02
N GLU A 20 16.57 38.31 -30.19
CA GLU A 20 15.26 37.97 -29.64
C GLU A 20 14.14 37.95 -30.70
N HIS A 21 14.15 38.86 -31.68
CA HIS A 21 13.09 38.93 -32.70
C HIS A 21 13.16 37.77 -33.70
N PHE A 22 14.37 37.32 -34.06
CA PHE A 22 14.56 36.19 -34.97
C PHE A 22 14.13 34.86 -34.33
N THR A 23 14.34 34.72 -33.01
CA THR A 23 13.96 33.52 -32.26
C THR A 23 12.44 33.43 -32.05
N GLN A 24 11.76 34.58 -31.86
CA GLN A 24 10.29 34.62 -31.79
C GLN A 24 9.63 34.31 -33.13
N ILE A 25 10.14 34.84 -34.25
CA ILE A 25 9.60 34.56 -35.59
C ILE A 25 9.77 33.08 -35.95
N ILE A 26 10.92 32.47 -35.66
CA ILE A 26 11.13 31.02 -35.88
C ILE A 26 10.23 30.18 -34.97
N ARG A 27 10.01 30.57 -33.71
CA ARG A 27 9.08 29.87 -32.81
C ARG A 27 7.63 29.97 -33.29
N VAL A 28 7.19 31.13 -33.75
CA VAL A 28 5.83 31.33 -34.28
C VAL A 28 5.66 30.58 -35.60
N ALA A 29 6.64 30.62 -36.50
CA ALA A 29 6.62 29.85 -37.75
C ALA A 29 6.65 28.33 -37.50
N TRP A 30 7.45 27.85 -36.54
CA TRP A 30 7.47 26.44 -36.14
C TRP A 30 6.15 26.00 -35.50
N TYR A 31 5.51 26.87 -34.70
CA TYR A 31 4.19 26.60 -34.10
C TYR A 31 3.09 26.57 -35.16
N LEU A 32 3.10 27.51 -36.11
CA LEU A 32 2.13 27.58 -37.22
C LEU A 32 2.31 26.43 -38.24
N CYS A 33 3.54 25.95 -38.46
CA CYS A 33 3.81 24.84 -39.37
C CYS A 33 3.61 23.44 -38.75
N ASN A 34 3.46 23.30 -37.42
CA ASN A 34 3.36 22.01 -36.73
C ASN A 34 2.05 21.76 -35.95
N VAL A 35 0.99 22.56 -36.13
CA VAL A 35 -0.34 22.22 -35.58
C VAL A 35 -0.87 20.99 -36.33
N LYS A 36 -0.59 19.80 -35.79
CA LYS A 36 -1.14 18.54 -36.30
C LYS A 36 -2.58 18.43 -35.83
N GLU A 37 -3.50 18.18 -36.76
CA GLU A 37 -4.89 17.85 -36.45
C GLU A 37 -4.93 16.61 -35.54
N GLU A 38 -5.50 16.75 -34.35
CA GLU A 38 -5.66 15.67 -33.37
C GLU A 38 -7.04 15.01 -33.53
N ARG A 39 -7.05 13.68 -33.63
CA ARG A 39 -8.21 12.84 -33.88
C ARG A 39 -8.73 12.22 -32.59
N MET A 40 -9.97 12.55 -32.25
CA MET A 40 -10.59 12.16 -30.99
C MET A 40 -11.81 11.29 -31.26
N LEU A 41 -11.86 10.08 -30.70
CA LEU A 41 -13.06 9.25 -30.73
C LEU A 41 -13.82 9.43 -29.43
N THR A 42 -15.03 9.98 -29.52
CA THR A 42 -15.96 10.02 -28.39
C THR A 42 -17.12 9.08 -28.63
N VAL A 43 -17.27 8.08 -27.75
CA VAL A 43 -18.23 6.99 -27.92
C VAL A 43 -19.57 7.33 -27.27
N LYS A 44 -20.69 7.02 -27.94
CA LYS A 44 -22.07 7.43 -27.56
C LYS A 44 -22.18 8.96 -27.43
N ALA A 45 -21.70 9.67 -28.45
CA ALA A 45 -21.66 11.14 -28.48
C ALA A 45 -22.84 11.80 -29.21
N ASN A 46 -23.94 11.07 -29.43
CA ASN A 46 -25.15 11.63 -30.04
C ASN A 46 -26.11 12.29 -29.02
N THR A 47 -25.84 12.19 -27.71
CA THR A 47 -26.61 12.87 -26.64
C THR A 47 -25.74 13.16 -25.41
N GLY A 48 -26.23 14.02 -24.51
CA GLY A 48 -25.67 14.24 -23.17
C GLY A 48 -24.21 14.69 -23.16
N ILE A 49 -23.42 14.16 -22.22
CA ILE A 49 -22.01 14.52 -22.02
C ILE A 49 -21.18 14.30 -23.30
N GLY A 50 -21.38 13.19 -24.01
CA GLY A 50 -20.60 12.90 -25.21
C GLY A 50 -20.86 13.90 -26.34
N PHE A 51 -22.11 14.35 -26.50
CA PHE A 51 -22.47 15.37 -27.50
C PHE A 51 -21.90 16.75 -27.13
N GLU A 52 -22.05 17.14 -25.87
CA GLU A 52 -21.52 18.41 -25.36
C GLU A 52 -19.98 18.45 -25.43
N LEU A 53 -19.33 17.32 -25.15
CA LEU A 53 -17.88 17.18 -25.31
C LEU A 53 -17.45 17.34 -26.76
N ALA A 54 -18.16 16.71 -27.71
CA ALA A 54 -17.89 16.89 -29.13
C ALA A 54 -18.04 18.36 -29.53
N ALA A 55 -19.14 19.02 -29.15
CA ALA A 55 -19.34 20.45 -29.43
C ALA A 55 -18.22 21.33 -28.86
N THR A 56 -17.79 21.05 -27.62
CA THR A 56 -16.74 21.84 -26.96
C THR A 56 -15.38 21.64 -27.61
N LEU A 57 -15.03 20.40 -27.97
CA LEU A 57 -13.76 20.11 -28.66
C LEU A 57 -13.70 20.75 -30.06
N LEU A 58 -14.84 20.81 -30.76
CA LEU A 58 -14.92 21.41 -32.10
C LEU A 58 -14.74 22.94 -32.10
N ALA A 59 -14.72 23.61 -30.94
CA ALA A 59 -14.33 25.02 -30.87
C ALA A 59 -12.86 25.24 -31.28
N ASP A 60 -12.03 24.20 -31.21
CA ASP A 60 -10.62 24.20 -31.61
C ASP A 60 -10.46 23.63 -33.03
N SER A 61 -9.90 24.43 -33.94
CA SER A 61 -9.68 24.06 -35.33
C SER A 61 -8.71 22.88 -35.51
N SER A 62 -7.91 22.56 -34.50
CA SER A 62 -7.00 21.41 -34.53
C SER A 62 -7.70 20.09 -34.24
N LYS A 63 -8.99 20.08 -33.88
CA LYS A 63 -9.69 18.86 -33.45
C LYS A 63 -10.55 18.28 -34.56
N HIS A 64 -10.40 16.98 -34.76
CA HIS A 64 -11.29 16.15 -35.55
C HIS A 64 -11.98 15.12 -34.66
N VAL A 65 -13.31 15.17 -34.57
CA VAL A 65 -14.09 14.30 -33.68
C VAL A 65 -14.79 13.19 -34.47
N LEU A 66 -14.46 11.94 -34.14
CA LEU A 66 -15.22 10.76 -34.53
C LEU A 66 -16.35 10.57 -33.53
N LEU A 67 -17.57 10.87 -33.93
CA LEU A 67 -18.78 10.75 -33.09
C LEU A 67 -19.28 9.31 -33.15
N GLY A 68 -18.99 8.53 -32.10
CA GLY A 68 -19.42 7.14 -31.99
C GLY A 68 -20.92 7.03 -31.69
N SER A 69 -21.68 6.29 -32.49
CA SER A 69 -23.08 5.94 -32.19
C SER A 69 -23.48 4.57 -32.72
N ARG A 70 -24.37 3.89 -32.01
CA ARG A 70 -24.98 2.62 -32.45
C ARG A 70 -25.96 2.82 -33.61
N SER A 71 -26.72 3.91 -33.54
CA SER A 71 -27.75 4.25 -34.51
C SER A 71 -27.17 5.22 -35.53
N ILE A 72 -27.13 4.80 -36.79
CA ILE A 72 -26.70 5.66 -37.90
C ILE A 72 -27.58 6.90 -38.00
N GLU A 73 -28.90 6.72 -37.83
CA GLU A 73 -29.88 7.80 -37.92
C GLU A 73 -29.67 8.85 -36.82
N LYS A 74 -29.65 8.44 -35.55
CA LYS A 74 -29.47 9.36 -34.41
C LYS A 74 -28.08 9.99 -34.40
N GLY A 75 -27.05 9.21 -34.73
CA GLY A 75 -25.68 9.71 -34.86
C GLY A 75 -25.55 10.71 -36.00
N GLY A 76 -26.14 10.41 -37.17
CA GLY A 76 -26.14 11.30 -38.33
C GLY A 76 -26.88 12.61 -38.07
N ALA A 77 -28.00 12.58 -37.34
CA ALA A 77 -28.69 13.80 -36.91
C ALA A 77 -27.81 14.65 -35.97
N ALA A 78 -27.14 14.04 -35.01
CA ALA A 78 -26.22 14.74 -34.10
C ALA A 78 -25.02 15.36 -34.84
N VAL A 79 -24.42 14.64 -35.79
CA VAL A 79 -23.34 15.18 -36.64
C VAL A 79 -23.81 16.36 -37.47
N LYS A 80 -25.01 16.28 -38.08
CA LYS A 80 -25.60 17.41 -38.83
C LYS A 80 -25.84 18.62 -37.94
N ASP A 81 -26.32 18.42 -36.71
CA ASP A 81 -26.51 19.50 -35.75
C ASP A 81 -25.17 20.19 -35.43
N LEU A 82 -24.13 19.43 -35.08
CA LEU A 82 -22.80 19.97 -34.81
C LEU A 82 -22.20 20.71 -36.01
N GLN A 83 -22.35 20.16 -37.23
CA GLN A 83 -21.91 20.81 -38.47
C GLN A 83 -22.66 22.13 -38.73
N SER A 84 -23.96 22.19 -38.41
CA SER A 84 -24.77 23.40 -38.59
C SER A 84 -24.32 24.57 -37.70
N ARG A 85 -23.66 24.28 -36.58
CA ARG A 85 -23.10 25.28 -35.65
C ARG A 85 -21.86 25.98 -36.18
N LYS A 86 -21.29 25.53 -37.31
CA LYS A 86 -20.11 26.14 -37.97
C LYS A 86 -18.92 26.35 -37.02
N LEU A 87 -18.66 25.35 -36.19
CA LEU A 87 -17.51 25.33 -35.28
C LEU A 87 -16.20 25.14 -36.07
N ALA A 88 -15.06 25.45 -35.46
CA ALA A 88 -13.77 25.54 -36.14
C ALA A 88 -13.18 24.17 -36.53
N GLY A 89 -13.39 23.14 -35.70
CA GLY A 89 -12.97 21.77 -35.93
C GLY A 89 -13.94 20.99 -36.83
N THR A 90 -13.63 19.71 -37.06
CA THR A 90 -14.42 18.85 -37.97
C THR A 90 -14.97 17.62 -37.26
N VAL A 91 -16.12 17.11 -37.71
CA VAL A 91 -16.80 15.97 -37.09
C VAL A 91 -17.37 15.02 -38.14
N GLU A 92 -17.25 13.72 -37.91
CA GLU A 92 -17.92 12.68 -38.69
C GLU A 92 -18.53 11.59 -37.80
N LEU A 93 -19.45 10.81 -38.37
CA LEU A 93 -20.10 9.69 -37.70
C LEU A 93 -19.23 8.44 -37.77
N LEU A 94 -19.01 7.79 -36.63
CA LEU A 94 -18.50 6.42 -36.55
C LEU A 94 -19.59 5.50 -35.99
N GLN A 95 -20.08 4.56 -36.80
CA GLN A 95 -21.01 3.56 -36.29
C GLN A 95 -20.26 2.57 -35.40
N VAL A 96 -20.66 2.48 -34.13
CA VAL A 96 -20.07 1.53 -33.17
C VAL A 96 -21.05 1.17 -32.06
N ASP A 97 -21.22 -0.13 -31.83
CA ASP A 97 -21.87 -0.69 -30.65
C ASP A 97 -20.84 -1.29 -29.70
N VAL A 98 -20.64 -0.61 -28.57
CA VAL A 98 -19.72 -1.04 -27.51
C VAL A 98 -20.10 -2.37 -26.85
N SER A 99 -21.32 -2.85 -27.08
CA SER A 99 -21.78 -4.16 -26.61
C SER A 99 -21.63 -5.26 -27.67
N ASP A 100 -21.05 -4.96 -28.83
CA ASP A 100 -20.83 -5.92 -29.90
C ASP A 100 -19.38 -5.87 -30.40
N GLU A 101 -18.60 -6.91 -30.11
CA GLU A 101 -17.18 -6.97 -30.45
C GLU A 101 -16.94 -6.89 -31.96
N GLY A 102 -17.83 -7.46 -32.77
CA GLY A 102 -17.78 -7.36 -34.23
C GLY A 102 -17.91 -5.91 -34.71
N SER A 103 -18.85 -5.17 -34.13
CA SER A 103 -19.06 -3.74 -34.38
C SER A 103 -17.84 -2.92 -33.99
N ILE A 104 -17.23 -3.19 -32.84
CA ILE A 104 -16.00 -2.53 -32.38
C ILE A 104 -14.85 -2.76 -33.35
N LYS A 105 -14.61 -4.02 -33.75
CA LYS A 105 -13.56 -4.38 -34.71
C LYS A 105 -13.78 -3.74 -36.08
N ALA A 106 -15.03 -3.71 -36.56
CA ALA A 106 -15.38 -3.03 -37.81
C ALA A 106 -15.14 -1.51 -37.73
N ALA A 107 -15.47 -0.88 -36.61
CA ALA A 107 -15.22 0.53 -36.37
C ALA A 107 -13.71 0.84 -36.37
N ALA A 108 -12.89 0.06 -35.66
CA ALA A 108 -11.44 0.21 -35.63
C ALA A 108 -10.83 0.09 -37.03
N LYS A 109 -11.25 -0.92 -37.81
CA LYS A 109 -10.80 -1.10 -39.20
C LYS A 109 -11.19 0.08 -40.11
N SER A 110 -12.39 0.63 -39.93
CA SER A 110 -12.84 1.82 -40.65
C SER A 110 -11.95 3.03 -40.35
N VAL A 111 -11.62 3.25 -39.06
CA VAL A 111 -10.74 4.35 -38.64
C VAL A 111 -9.32 4.15 -39.12
N GLU A 112 -8.80 2.92 -39.11
CA GLU A 112 -7.50 2.60 -39.71
C GLU A 112 -7.44 2.98 -41.18
N SER A 113 -8.45 2.58 -41.96
CA SER A 113 -8.52 2.83 -43.39
C SER A 113 -8.63 4.33 -43.72
N LYS A 114 -9.46 5.07 -42.99
CA LYS A 114 -9.74 6.49 -43.28
C LYS A 114 -8.72 7.46 -42.69
N HIS A 115 -8.21 7.18 -41.49
CA HIS A 115 -7.42 8.14 -40.70
C HIS A 115 -6.03 7.65 -40.33
N GLY A 116 -5.78 6.34 -40.36
CA GLY A 116 -4.48 5.71 -40.06
C GLY A 116 -4.02 5.79 -38.60
N ARG A 117 -4.65 6.60 -37.76
CA ARG A 117 -4.31 6.80 -36.33
C ARG A 117 -5.51 7.31 -35.52
N LEU A 118 -5.38 7.24 -34.20
CA LEU A 118 -6.27 7.88 -33.24
C LEU A 118 -5.44 8.54 -32.13
N ASP A 119 -5.81 9.73 -31.65
CA ASP A 119 -5.02 10.47 -30.66
C ASP A 119 -5.63 10.39 -29.26
N ALA A 120 -6.97 10.35 -29.12
CA ALA A 120 -7.61 9.93 -27.87
C ALA A 120 -8.89 9.11 -28.08
N LEU A 121 -9.16 8.26 -27.08
CA LEU A 121 -10.37 7.45 -26.96
C LEU A 121 -11.12 7.83 -25.68
N VAL A 122 -12.36 8.31 -25.82
CA VAL A 122 -13.27 8.62 -24.72
C VAL A 122 -14.40 7.59 -24.68
N ASN A 123 -14.27 6.63 -23.78
CA ASN A 123 -15.27 5.61 -23.49
C ASN A 123 -16.40 6.18 -22.62
N ASN A 124 -17.32 6.90 -23.26
CA ASN A 124 -18.44 7.59 -22.61
C ASN A 124 -19.74 6.76 -22.55
N ALA A 125 -19.86 5.70 -23.35
CA ALA A 125 -21.07 4.87 -23.36
C ALA A 125 -21.39 4.33 -21.95
N GLY A 126 -22.65 4.50 -21.55
CA GLY A 126 -23.12 4.06 -20.24
C GLY A 126 -24.61 3.72 -20.23
N THR A 127 -24.97 2.71 -19.46
CA THR A 127 -26.35 2.32 -19.11
C THR A 127 -26.47 2.04 -17.62
N ALA A 128 -27.68 2.14 -17.08
CA ALA A 128 -28.00 1.85 -15.69
C ALA A 128 -29.47 1.40 -15.61
N GLY A 129 -29.80 0.35 -14.85
CA GLY A 129 -31.20 -0.02 -14.61
C GLY A 129 -31.79 0.69 -13.39
N ILE A 130 -31.46 1.97 -13.19
CA ILE A 130 -31.94 2.77 -12.05
C ILE A 130 -33.38 3.23 -12.35
N GLY A 131 -34.34 2.73 -11.57
CA GLY A 131 -35.75 3.13 -11.66
C GLY A 131 -36.56 2.47 -12.78
N GLY A 132 -36.01 1.46 -13.46
CA GLY A 132 -36.73 0.64 -14.45
C GLY A 132 -37.57 -0.48 -13.83
N PRO A 133 -38.34 -1.23 -14.64
CA PRO A 133 -39.00 -2.45 -14.19
C PRO A 133 -37.96 -3.40 -13.58
N LYS A 134 -38.34 -4.16 -12.54
CA LYS A 134 -37.45 -5.19 -11.97
C LYS A 134 -37.28 -6.32 -12.97
N GLU A 135 -36.32 -6.17 -13.88
CA GLU A 135 -35.74 -7.29 -14.62
C GLU A 135 -35.13 -8.29 -13.62
N LYS A 136 -34.87 -9.52 -14.07
CA LYS A 136 -34.10 -10.47 -13.25
C LYS A 136 -32.72 -9.85 -13.02
N LEU A 137 -32.38 -9.57 -11.75
CA LEU A 137 -31.15 -8.88 -11.34
C LEU A 137 -29.89 -9.35 -12.10
N ALA A 138 -29.74 -10.66 -12.31
CA ALA A 138 -28.61 -11.23 -13.04
C ALA A 138 -28.50 -10.71 -14.49
N GLN A 139 -29.62 -10.65 -15.22
CA GLN A 139 -29.66 -10.15 -16.60
C GLN A 139 -29.29 -8.66 -16.64
N GLN A 140 -29.92 -7.86 -15.77
CA GLN A 140 -29.63 -6.43 -15.66
C GLN A 140 -28.15 -6.17 -15.35
N MET A 141 -27.56 -6.95 -14.44
CA MET A 141 -26.13 -6.86 -14.14
C MET A 141 -25.27 -7.21 -15.36
N MET A 142 -25.57 -8.31 -16.05
CA MET A 142 -24.81 -8.73 -17.25
C MET A 142 -24.86 -7.67 -18.36
N GLU A 143 -26.05 -7.14 -18.67
CA GLU A 143 -26.23 -6.11 -19.70
C GLU A 143 -25.50 -4.80 -19.34
N THR A 144 -25.58 -4.41 -18.07
CA THR A 144 -24.90 -3.21 -17.58
C THR A 144 -23.37 -3.38 -17.62
N PHE A 145 -22.82 -4.53 -17.22
CA PHE A 145 -21.39 -4.83 -17.31
C PHE A 145 -20.90 -4.87 -18.76
N LYS A 146 -21.71 -5.45 -19.66
CA LYS A 146 -21.38 -5.54 -21.08
C LYS A 146 -21.11 -4.17 -21.70
N VAL A 147 -21.97 -3.18 -21.40
CA VAL A 147 -21.83 -1.81 -21.92
C VAL A 147 -20.81 -0.99 -21.13
N ASN A 148 -20.84 -1.05 -19.79
CA ASN A 148 -20.09 -0.12 -18.95
C ASN A 148 -18.66 -0.57 -18.65
N THR A 149 -18.33 -1.86 -18.81
CA THR A 149 -17.06 -2.44 -18.37
C THR A 149 -16.36 -3.18 -19.51
N VAL A 150 -17.03 -4.19 -20.07
CA VAL A 150 -16.44 -5.02 -21.15
C VAL A 150 -16.26 -4.20 -22.43
N GLY A 151 -17.26 -3.39 -22.81
CA GLY A 151 -17.17 -2.51 -23.97
C GLY A 151 -15.95 -1.59 -23.96
N PRO A 152 -15.71 -0.78 -22.90
CA PRO A 152 -14.52 0.05 -22.79
C PRO A 152 -13.19 -0.71 -22.92
N GLU A 153 -13.11 -1.94 -22.42
CA GLU A 153 -11.92 -2.78 -22.57
C GLU A 153 -11.71 -3.20 -24.02
N LEU A 154 -12.74 -3.75 -24.66
CA LEU A 154 -12.69 -4.15 -26.08
C LEU A 154 -12.42 -2.96 -27.01
N MET A 155 -12.95 -1.78 -26.68
CA MET A 155 -12.65 -0.54 -27.40
C MET A 155 -11.16 -0.19 -27.29
N VAL A 156 -10.56 -0.30 -26.10
CA VAL A 156 -9.13 -0.04 -25.94
C VAL A 156 -8.30 -1.08 -26.68
N GLU A 157 -8.60 -2.36 -26.55
CA GLU A 157 -7.92 -3.44 -27.27
C GLU A 157 -7.93 -3.21 -28.79
N ALA A 158 -9.09 -2.87 -29.35
CA ALA A 158 -9.24 -2.67 -30.79
C ALA A 158 -8.57 -1.39 -31.32
N PHE A 159 -8.59 -0.29 -30.54
CA PHE A 159 -8.08 1.01 -30.99
C PHE A 159 -6.64 1.31 -30.56
N ALA A 160 -6.09 0.61 -29.55
CA ALA A 160 -4.73 0.83 -29.09
C ALA A 160 -3.66 0.73 -30.21
N PRO A 161 -3.74 -0.21 -31.19
CA PRO A 161 -2.80 -0.23 -32.31
C PRO A 161 -2.80 1.06 -33.15
N LEU A 162 -3.94 1.72 -33.30
CA LEU A 162 -4.06 3.03 -33.97
C LEU A 162 -3.54 4.17 -33.11
N MET A 163 -3.74 4.07 -31.80
CA MET A 163 -3.25 5.05 -30.83
C MET A 163 -1.73 5.04 -30.72
N LYS A 164 -1.07 3.90 -30.91
CA LYS A 164 0.40 3.81 -31.02
C LYS A 164 0.96 4.61 -32.20
N LYS A 165 0.15 4.89 -33.23
CA LYS A 165 0.50 5.69 -34.41
C LYS A 165 0.21 7.19 -34.21
N SER A 166 -0.26 7.60 -33.03
CA SER A 166 -0.54 9.00 -32.69
C SER A 166 0.72 9.86 -32.84
N GLY A 167 0.52 11.09 -33.31
CA GLY A 167 1.59 12.09 -33.37
C GLY A 167 1.77 12.88 -32.07
N VAL A 168 0.91 12.63 -31.08
CA VAL A 168 0.86 13.26 -29.76
C VAL A 168 0.79 12.18 -28.68
N THR A 169 0.74 12.57 -27.41
CA THR A 169 0.55 11.61 -26.30
C THR A 169 -0.85 10.97 -26.40
N PRO A 170 -0.96 9.65 -26.60
CA PRO A 170 -2.26 9.01 -26.74
C PRO A 170 -3.02 8.99 -25.41
N ARG A 171 -4.32 9.30 -25.41
CA ARG A 171 -5.11 9.33 -24.18
C ARG A 171 -6.31 8.39 -24.18
N ILE A 172 -6.45 7.59 -23.13
CA ILE A 172 -7.62 6.75 -22.88
C ILE A 172 -8.38 7.34 -21.68
N ILE A 173 -9.63 7.72 -21.90
CA ILE A 173 -10.49 8.26 -20.86
C ILE A 173 -11.74 7.38 -20.72
N ASN A 174 -11.85 6.68 -19.60
CA ASN A 174 -13.03 5.90 -19.24
C ASN A 174 -13.97 6.76 -18.39
N ILE A 175 -15.17 7.06 -18.90
CA ILE A 175 -16.16 7.83 -18.14
C ILE A 175 -16.81 6.93 -17.11
N SER A 176 -16.36 7.09 -15.86
CA SER A 176 -16.84 6.37 -14.69
C SER A 176 -17.85 7.20 -13.90
N SER A 177 -18.13 6.82 -12.66
CA SER A 177 -19.00 7.54 -11.74
C SER A 177 -18.48 7.41 -10.32
N GLY A 178 -18.59 8.47 -9.51
CA GLY A 178 -18.23 8.45 -8.10
C GLY A 178 -18.97 7.37 -7.28
N MET A 179 -20.05 6.79 -7.82
CA MET A 179 -20.73 5.62 -7.29
C MET A 179 -19.96 4.30 -7.47
N GLY A 180 -18.97 4.26 -8.36
CA GLY A 180 -18.02 3.15 -8.55
C GLY A 180 -16.81 3.20 -7.61
N SER A 181 -16.70 4.21 -6.74
CA SER A 181 -15.71 4.21 -5.66
C SER A 181 -16.20 3.32 -4.51
N ILE A 182 -15.39 2.33 -4.13
CA ILE A 182 -15.72 1.45 -2.99
C ILE A 182 -15.65 2.26 -1.68
N ALA A 183 -14.67 3.15 -1.53
CA ALA A 183 -14.55 4.06 -0.39
C ALA A 183 -15.83 4.87 -0.18
N ARG A 184 -16.28 5.57 -1.22
CA ARG A 184 -17.48 6.41 -1.15
C ARG A 184 -18.75 5.60 -0.93
N SER A 185 -18.78 4.35 -1.40
CA SER A 185 -19.94 3.48 -1.23
C SER A 185 -20.11 2.99 0.21
N LEU A 186 -19.00 2.88 0.95
CA LEU A 186 -18.98 2.50 2.36
C LEU A 186 -19.06 3.69 3.33
N ASP A 187 -19.02 4.92 2.82
CA ASP A 187 -19.14 6.14 3.62
C ASP A 187 -20.62 6.43 3.94
N PRO A 188 -21.06 6.29 5.20
CA PRO A 188 -22.46 6.51 5.57
C PRO A 188 -22.89 7.97 5.43
N SER A 189 -21.94 8.91 5.35
CA SER A 189 -22.22 10.34 5.13
C SER A 189 -22.48 10.68 3.66
N ASN A 190 -22.10 9.78 2.73
CA ASN A 190 -22.30 10.01 1.30
C ASN A 190 -23.80 9.90 0.95
N PRO A 191 -24.44 10.97 0.44
CA PRO A 191 -25.87 10.95 0.11
C PRO A 191 -26.24 9.84 -0.89
N SER A 192 -25.31 9.51 -1.80
CA SER A 192 -25.54 8.46 -2.79
C SER A 192 -25.54 7.06 -2.16
N ALA A 193 -24.94 6.82 -0.98
CA ALA A 193 -24.80 5.48 -0.38
C ALA A 193 -26.13 4.74 -0.21
N LYS A 194 -27.25 5.47 -0.08
CA LYS A 194 -28.60 4.91 0.05
C LYS A 194 -29.26 4.51 -1.29
N LEU A 195 -28.69 4.92 -2.43
CA LEU A 195 -29.19 4.55 -3.76
C LEU A 195 -28.87 3.10 -4.08
N LYS A 196 -29.91 2.28 -4.18
CA LYS A 196 -29.85 0.86 -4.59
C LYS A 196 -29.74 0.75 -6.12
N ALA A 197 -28.49 0.79 -6.60
CA ALA A 197 -28.12 0.71 -8.01
C ALA A 197 -26.93 -0.25 -8.18
N ILE A 198 -27.09 -1.50 -7.76
CA ILE A 198 -25.98 -2.46 -7.63
C ILE A 198 -25.31 -2.77 -8.97
N ASP A 199 -26.10 -2.93 -10.04
CA ASP A 199 -25.66 -3.11 -11.43
C ASP A 199 -24.75 -1.96 -11.89
N TYR A 200 -25.20 -0.72 -11.71
CA TYR A 200 -24.44 0.46 -12.12
C TYR A 200 -23.20 0.68 -11.26
N ARG A 201 -23.33 0.56 -9.94
CA ARG A 201 -22.21 0.70 -8.99
C ARG A 201 -21.12 -0.32 -9.26
N ALA A 202 -21.50 -1.60 -9.36
CA ALA A 202 -20.57 -2.68 -9.58
C ALA A 202 -19.89 -2.56 -10.96
N SER A 203 -20.63 -2.22 -12.02
CA SER A 203 -20.03 -2.04 -13.35
C SER A 203 -19.06 -0.85 -13.41
N LYS A 204 -19.34 0.28 -12.74
CA LYS A 204 -18.40 1.41 -12.68
C LYS A 204 -17.20 1.15 -11.76
N ALA A 205 -17.38 0.37 -10.70
CA ALA A 205 -16.26 -0.13 -9.90
C ALA A 205 -15.37 -1.11 -10.70
N ALA A 206 -15.97 -1.98 -11.51
CA ALA A 206 -15.24 -2.85 -12.42
C ALA A 206 -14.52 -2.06 -13.52
N LEU A 207 -15.16 -1.03 -14.10
CA LEU A 207 -14.53 -0.12 -15.07
C LEU A 207 -13.31 0.60 -14.45
N ASN A 208 -13.40 0.96 -13.18
CA ASN A 208 -12.27 1.54 -12.45
C ASN A 208 -11.07 0.57 -12.37
N MET A 209 -11.33 -0.72 -12.11
CA MET A 209 -10.28 -1.76 -12.13
C MET A 209 -9.72 -1.96 -13.54
N VAL A 210 -10.58 -2.06 -14.55
CA VAL A 210 -10.19 -2.13 -15.97
C VAL A 210 -9.27 -0.97 -16.34
N THR A 211 -9.64 0.26 -15.96
CA THR A 211 -8.82 1.46 -16.19
C THR A 211 -7.43 1.34 -15.55
N THR A 212 -7.35 0.73 -14.37
CA THR A 212 -6.07 0.51 -13.68
C THR A 212 -5.18 -0.46 -14.47
N TYR A 213 -5.74 -1.55 -14.98
CA TYR A 213 -5.02 -2.50 -15.83
C TYR A 213 -4.59 -1.86 -17.16
N GLN A 214 -5.46 -1.10 -17.81
CA GLN A 214 -5.11 -0.33 -19.00
C GLN A 214 -3.97 0.65 -18.73
N ALA A 215 -3.95 1.31 -17.57
CA ALA A 215 -2.84 2.19 -17.20
C ALA A 215 -1.53 1.41 -17.00
N LEU A 216 -1.57 0.24 -16.37
CA LEU A 216 -0.40 -0.63 -16.19
C LEU A 216 0.14 -1.16 -17.52
N GLU A 217 -0.74 -1.50 -18.45
CA GLU A 217 -0.37 -2.05 -19.75
C GLU A 217 0.13 -0.98 -20.74
N TYR A 218 -0.63 0.10 -20.89
CA TYR A 218 -0.38 1.12 -21.93
C TYR A 218 0.44 2.30 -21.40
N GLY A 219 0.47 2.56 -20.09
CA GLY A 219 1.26 3.62 -19.48
C GLY A 219 2.76 3.54 -19.81
N PRO A 220 3.42 2.37 -19.67
CA PRO A 220 4.82 2.18 -20.09
C PRO A 220 5.07 2.42 -21.59
N GLN A 221 4.01 2.35 -22.41
CA GLN A 221 4.05 2.63 -23.85
C GLN A 221 3.83 4.12 -24.17
N GLY A 222 3.74 4.99 -23.15
CA GLY A 222 3.58 6.43 -23.29
C GLY A 222 2.14 6.93 -23.27
N PHE A 223 1.16 6.06 -23.03
CA PHE A 223 -0.25 6.45 -23.01
C PHE A 223 -0.62 7.12 -21.69
N LYS A 224 -1.61 8.01 -21.73
CA LYS A 224 -2.24 8.58 -20.53
C LYS A 224 -3.63 8.02 -20.37
N VAL A 225 -3.80 7.18 -19.35
CA VAL A 225 -5.06 6.50 -19.02
C VAL A 225 -5.70 7.11 -17.77
N PHE A 226 -7.01 7.37 -17.83
CA PHE A 226 -7.78 8.00 -16.76
C PHE A 226 -9.16 7.36 -16.58
N SER A 227 -9.60 7.27 -15.32
CA SER A 227 -11.01 7.08 -14.99
C SER A 227 -11.57 8.45 -14.63
N TYR A 228 -12.63 8.92 -15.28
CA TYR A 228 -13.16 10.26 -15.06
C TYR A 228 -14.63 10.19 -14.63
N CYS A 229 -14.95 10.74 -13.46
CA CYS A 229 -16.33 10.95 -13.04
C CYS A 229 -16.78 12.38 -13.38
N PRO A 230 -17.78 12.55 -14.25
CA PRO A 230 -18.32 13.86 -14.59
C PRO A 230 -19.12 14.50 -13.46
N GLY A 231 -19.54 13.72 -12.45
CA GLY A 231 -20.42 14.17 -11.38
C GLY A 231 -21.89 13.88 -11.70
N PHE A 232 -22.80 14.33 -10.83
CA PHE A 232 -24.23 14.14 -11.04
C PHE A 232 -24.73 15.14 -12.09
N THR A 233 -24.89 14.65 -13.32
CA THR A 233 -25.09 15.49 -14.52
C THR A 233 -26.38 15.11 -15.23
N VAL A 234 -27.02 16.08 -15.87
CA VAL A 234 -28.21 15.87 -16.71
C VAL A 234 -27.91 14.81 -17.77
N SER A 235 -28.69 13.73 -17.79
CA SER A 235 -28.44 12.62 -18.71
C SER A 235 -29.66 11.70 -18.83
N SER A 236 -29.62 10.82 -19.85
CA SER A 236 -30.61 9.77 -20.03
C SER A 236 -30.31 8.49 -19.22
N LEU A 237 -29.45 8.55 -18.19
CA LEU A 237 -29.07 7.37 -17.39
C LEU A 237 -30.17 6.93 -16.40
N GLY A 238 -31.08 7.83 -16.03
CA GLY A 238 -32.18 7.52 -15.14
C GLY A 238 -33.12 8.73 -14.98
N PRO A 239 -34.33 8.52 -14.45
CA PRO A 239 -35.36 9.56 -14.36
C PRO A 239 -35.00 10.71 -13.40
N TYR A 240 -34.02 10.50 -12.50
CA TYR A 240 -33.59 11.49 -11.53
C TYR A 240 -32.49 12.44 -12.06
N ASN A 241 -31.94 12.19 -13.24
CA ASN A 241 -30.83 12.99 -13.80
C ASN A 241 -31.34 14.27 -14.48
N THR A 242 -32.04 15.13 -13.73
CA THR A 242 -32.61 16.41 -14.19
C THR A 242 -32.09 17.57 -13.35
N LEU A 243 -32.15 18.79 -13.89
CA LEU A 243 -31.76 20.02 -13.16
C LEU A 243 -32.56 20.18 -11.86
N GLU A 244 -33.86 19.88 -11.90
CA GLU A 244 -34.77 19.95 -10.74
C GLU A 244 -34.34 19.04 -9.59
N ASN A 245 -33.70 17.91 -9.91
CA ASN A 245 -33.20 16.95 -8.93
C ASN A 245 -31.75 17.26 -8.49
N GLY A 246 -31.20 18.42 -8.88
CA GLY A 246 -29.86 18.87 -8.51
C GLY A 246 -28.73 18.34 -9.40
N ALA A 247 -29.06 17.81 -10.59
CA ALA A 247 -28.03 17.47 -11.57
C ALA A 247 -27.47 18.75 -12.21
N GLN A 248 -26.16 18.81 -12.43
CA GLN A 248 -25.53 19.94 -13.11
C GLN A 248 -25.73 19.88 -14.64
N PRO A 249 -25.67 21.02 -15.34
CA PRO A 249 -25.62 21.06 -16.80
C PRO A 249 -24.46 20.23 -17.38
N THR A 250 -24.64 19.71 -18.60
CA THR A 250 -23.57 18.97 -19.30
C THR A 250 -22.36 19.82 -19.62
N SER A 251 -22.55 21.13 -19.86
CA SER A 251 -21.47 22.10 -20.10
C SER A 251 -20.46 22.10 -18.95
N ASP A 252 -20.94 22.08 -17.72
CA ASP A 252 -20.09 22.18 -16.53
C ASP A 252 -19.29 20.89 -16.30
N ALA A 253 -19.86 19.75 -16.67
CA ALA A 253 -19.20 18.45 -16.56
C ALA A 253 -18.07 18.25 -17.58
N VAL A 254 -18.17 18.93 -18.74
CA VAL A 254 -17.26 18.78 -19.89
C VAL A 254 -16.01 19.64 -19.75
N VAL A 255 -16.09 20.84 -19.16
CA VAL A 255 -14.93 21.75 -19.04
C VAL A 255 -13.71 21.06 -18.42
N PRO A 256 -13.81 20.34 -17.28
CA PRO A 256 -12.65 19.68 -16.70
C PRO A 256 -12.20 18.44 -17.49
N LEU A 257 -13.10 17.82 -18.26
CA LEU A 257 -12.78 16.69 -19.14
C LEU A 257 -11.95 17.14 -20.35
N VAL A 258 -12.26 18.31 -20.92
CA VAL A 258 -11.44 18.91 -22.01
C VAL A 258 -10.01 19.15 -21.55
N LYS A 259 -9.80 19.59 -20.30
CA LYS A 259 -8.46 19.73 -19.71
C LYS A 259 -7.69 18.40 -19.66
N VAL A 260 -8.36 17.28 -19.39
CA VAL A 260 -7.75 15.94 -19.44
C VAL A 260 -7.33 15.60 -20.88
N ILE A 261 -8.20 15.86 -21.85
CA ILE A 261 -7.93 15.56 -23.28
C ILE A 261 -6.78 16.40 -23.82
N ASN A 262 -6.72 17.68 -23.44
CA ASN A 262 -5.67 18.61 -23.84
C ASN A 262 -4.34 18.41 -23.09
N GLY A 263 -4.27 17.44 -22.17
CA GLY A 263 -3.05 17.08 -21.47
C GLY A 263 -2.70 17.95 -20.26
N GLU A 264 -3.56 18.91 -19.90
CA GLU A 264 -3.36 19.77 -18.71
C GLU A 264 -3.36 18.96 -17.40
N ARG A 265 -3.89 17.73 -17.42
CA ARG A 265 -3.97 16.82 -16.27
C ARG A 265 -3.11 15.56 -16.44
N ASP A 266 -2.12 15.56 -17.33
CA ASP A 266 -1.26 14.39 -17.61
C ASP A 266 -0.44 13.90 -16.40
N ALA A 267 -0.21 14.77 -15.42
CA ALA A 267 0.44 14.42 -14.15
C ALA A 267 -0.44 13.48 -13.30
N GLU A 268 -1.74 13.42 -13.55
CA GLU A 268 -2.69 12.59 -12.81
C GLU A 268 -3.03 11.30 -13.57
N HIS A 269 -2.10 10.82 -14.40
CA HIS A 269 -2.19 9.51 -15.03
C HIS A 269 -2.52 8.41 -14.02
N ALA A 270 -3.34 7.43 -14.42
CA ALA A 270 -3.76 6.30 -13.58
C ALA A 270 -4.56 6.71 -12.33
N ALA A 271 -5.26 7.85 -12.40
CA ALA A 271 -6.12 8.34 -11.31
C ALA A 271 -7.62 8.26 -11.64
N PHE A 272 -8.42 8.25 -10.57
CA PHE A 272 -9.87 8.37 -10.64
C PHE A 272 -10.28 9.83 -10.45
N LEU A 273 -10.41 10.55 -11.55
CA LEU A 273 -10.61 11.99 -11.57
C LEU A 273 -12.07 12.39 -11.29
N LYS A 274 -12.22 13.56 -10.68
CA LYS A 274 -13.45 14.37 -10.68
C LYS A 274 -13.10 15.75 -11.23
N ALA A 275 -14.09 16.64 -11.37
CA ALA A 275 -13.91 17.99 -11.91
C ALA A 275 -12.65 18.69 -11.36
N ASN A 276 -12.51 18.74 -10.03
CA ASN A 276 -11.32 19.23 -9.34
C ASN A 276 -10.75 18.13 -8.43
N GLY A 277 -9.56 17.61 -8.75
CA GLY A 277 -8.90 16.56 -8.00
C GLY A 277 -9.42 15.15 -8.33
N GLN A 278 -9.42 14.26 -7.33
CA GLN A 278 -9.59 12.83 -7.51
C GLN A 278 -10.59 12.24 -6.49
N TYR A 279 -11.16 11.09 -6.82
CA TYR A 279 -11.83 10.20 -5.88
C TYR A 279 -10.89 9.08 -5.44
N PRO A 280 -11.04 8.58 -4.21
CA PRO A 280 -10.40 7.33 -3.82
C PRO A 280 -10.99 6.16 -4.64
N TRP A 281 -10.12 5.27 -5.14
CA TRP A 281 -10.54 4.03 -5.81
C TRP A 281 -11.27 3.10 -4.85
N ASN A 282 -10.61 2.80 -3.74
CA ASN A 282 -11.08 1.96 -2.63
C ASN A 282 -10.93 2.71 -1.30
N ARG A 283 -11.45 2.13 -0.22
CA ARG A 283 -11.13 2.65 1.12
C ARG A 283 -9.63 2.49 1.28
N ALA A 284 -8.92 3.60 1.32
CA ALA A 284 -7.61 3.58 1.93
C ALA A 284 -7.86 3.07 3.36
N GLN A 285 -7.47 1.81 3.65
CA GLN A 285 -6.73 1.64 4.89
C GLN A 285 -5.64 2.68 4.76
N THR A 286 -5.64 3.68 5.63
CA THR A 286 -4.66 4.75 5.67
C THR A 286 -3.34 4.19 5.16
N ARG A 287 -3.01 4.48 3.90
CA ARG A 287 -1.65 4.32 3.41
C ARG A 287 -0.95 5.36 4.26
N THR A 288 -0.29 4.91 5.31
CA THR A 288 1.00 5.48 5.64
C THR A 288 1.70 5.59 4.29
N VAL A 289 1.75 6.82 3.76
CA VAL A 289 2.86 7.22 2.90
C VAL A 289 4.10 6.65 3.58
N ASP A 290 5.06 6.11 2.86
CA ASP A 290 6.32 5.74 3.49
C ASP A 290 7.01 7.04 3.92
N VAL A 291 6.54 7.56 5.06
CA VAL A 291 7.04 8.74 5.75
C VAL A 291 8.51 8.50 6.02
N HIS A 292 8.95 7.23 6.12
CA HIS A 292 10.33 6.88 6.35
C HIS A 292 11.27 7.35 5.23
N ASP A 293 10.90 7.26 3.94
CA ASP A 293 11.80 7.67 2.85
C ASP A 293 11.84 9.19 2.66
N ILE A 294 10.70 9.87 2.79
CA ILE A 294 10.63 11.34 2.75
C ILE A 294 11.31 11.93 3.98
N VAL A 295 11.05 11.39 5.18
CA VAL A 295 11.71 11.82 6.43
C VAL A 295 13.19 11.44 6.43
N LYS A 296 13.62 10.32 5.84
CA LYS A 296 15.05 10.03 5.67
C LYS A 296 15.72 11.06 4.79
N MET A 297 15.10 11.47 3.69
CA MET A 297 15.66 12.51 2.81
C MET A 297 15.68 13.88 3.49
N GLU A 298 14.59 14.28 4.16
CA GLU A 298 14.49 15.57 4.86
C GLU A 298 15.35 15.61 6.14
N ALA A 299 15.40 14.55 6.94
CA ALA A 299 16.28 14.45 8.11
C ALA A 299 17.76 14.38 7.71
N LYS A 300 18.09 13.76 6.57
CA LYS A 300 19.44 13.78 6.01
C LYS A 300 19.82 15.19 5.55
N ALA A 301 18.91 15.93 4.93
CA ALA A 301 19.13 17.34 4.58
C ALA A 301 19.29 18.23 5.83
N ALA A 302 18.40 18.10 6.82
CA ALA A 302 18.44 18.87 8.07
C ALA A 302 19.67 18.55 8.95
N SER A 303 20.17 17.31 8.92
CA SER A 303 21.36 16.91 9.68
C SER A 303 22.69 17.26 9.00
N GLN A 304 22.68 17.51 7.68
CA GLN A 304 23.85 17.97 6.91
C GLN A 304 24.19 19.45 7.18
N GLU A 305 23.22 20.26 7.58
CA GLU A 305 23.43 21.68 7.90
C GLU A 305 23.87 21.93 9.36
N ALA A 306 23.68 20.94 10.25
CA ALA A 306 23.96 21.06 11.68
C ALA A 306 25.39 20.57 12.07
N LYS A 307 26.15 21.45 12.75
CA LYS A 307 27.55 21.22 13.13
C LYS A 307 27.74 20.48 14.47
N THR A 308 26.68 20.37 15.27
CA THR A 308 26.71 19.74 16.61
C THR A 308 25.49 18.83 16.83
N LYS A 309 25.59 17.91 17.78
CA LYS A 309 24.51 16.95 18.12
C LYS A 309 23.22 17.64 18.58
N ASP A 310 23.34 18.64 19.46
CA ASP A 310 22.20 19.44 19.98
C ASP A 310 21.46 20.20 18.86
N GLN A 311 22.19 20.71 17.87
CA GLN A 311 21.59 21.37 16.70
C GLN A 311 20.82 20.40 15.80
N ARG A 312 21.30 19.15 15.65
CA ARG A 312 20.57 18.11 14.90
C ARG A 312 19.27 17.74 15.60
N GLU A 313 19.32 17.53 16.92
CA GLU A 313 18.15 17.16 17.72
C GLU A 313 17.08 18.26 17.68
N LYS A 314 17.47 19.54 17.79
CA LYS A 314 16.55 20.68 17.67
C LYS A 314 15.95 20.83 16.27
N ALA A 315 16.74 20.62 15.22
CA ALA A 315 16.25 20.69 13.82
C ALA A 315 15.23 19.59 13.53
N LEU A 316 15.49 18.36 13.99
CA LEU A 316 14.55 17.24 13.89
C LEU A 316 13.27 17.49 14.71
N ALA A 317 13.39 17.98 15.94
CA ALA A 317 12.23 18.30 16.78
C ALA A 317 11.32 19.37 16.16
N LYS A 318 11.93 20.41 15.57
CA LYS A 318 11.22 21.46 14.83
C LYS A 318 10.48 20.90 13.61
N LEU A 319 11.11 20.00 12.85
CA LEU A 319 10.51 19.37 11.66
C LEU A 319 9.29 18.50 12.02
N VAL A 320 9.36 17.77 13.13
CA VAL A 320 8.24 16.99 13.68
C VAL A 320 7.08 17.89 14.11
N GLN A 321 7.38 19.02 14.74
CA GLN A 321 6.39 19.99 15.21
C GLN A 321 5.71 20.75 14.06
N GLU A 322 6.46 21.18 13.04
CA GLU A 322 5.93 21.95 11.89
C GLU A 322 5.02 21.13 10.97
N ARG A 323 5.23 19.81 10.89
CA ARG A 323 4.44 18.91 10.03
C ARG A 323 3.20 18.32 10.72
N GLY A 324 3.00 18.59 12.00
CA GLY A 324 1.85 18.04 12.75
C GLY A 324 1.84 16.51 12.83
N PHE A 325 3.02 15.87 12.71
CA PHE A 325 3.12 14.42 12.85
C PHE A 325 3.03 14.04 14.32
N THR A 326 1.94 13.40 14.71
CA THR A 326 1.94 12.58 15.91
C THR A 326 2.70 11.30 15.57
N LEU A 327 3.92 11.13 16.11
CA LEU A 327 4.54 9.81 16.17
C LEU A 327 3.58 8.93 16.98
N TYR A 328 2.79 8.10 16.30
CA TYR A 328 1.93 7.13 16.98
C TYR A 328 2.83 6.04 17.52
N SER A 329 3.38 6.30 18.70
CA SER A 329 3.94 5.30 19.59
C SER A 329 2.89 4.21 19.83
N GLN A 330 3.19 2.98 19.43
CA GLN A 330 2.22 1.87 19.54
C GLN A 330 2.11 1.34 20.97
N LEU A 331 3.08 1.64 21.83
CA LEU A 331 3.20 1.11 23.19
C LEU A 331 3.34 2.21 24.24
N GLU A 332 2.88 3.43 23.96
CA GLU A 332 2.94 4.52 24.92
C GLU A 332 2.18 4.20 26.20
N GLY A 333 2.86 4.36 27.33
CA GLY A 333 2.30 4.04 28.65
C GLY A 333 2.29 2.55 28.98
N GLU A 334 2.75 1.66 28.10
CA GLU A 334 2.92 0.25 28.39
C GLU A 334 4.22 -0.01 29.16
N ILE A 335 4.20 -1.00 30.07
CA ILE A 335 5.38 -1.48 30.78
C ILE A 335 5.66 -2.91 30.32
N ALA A 336 6.79 -3.09 29.64
CA ALA A 336 7.20 -4.37 29.07
C ALA A 336 8.35 -5.00 29.86
N LEU A 337 8.13 -6.19 30.41
CA LEU A 337 9.17 -7.03 31.00
C LEU A 337 9.71 -8.00 29.95
N ILE A 338 11.04 -8.01 29.74
CA ILE A 338 11.71 -8.97 28.87
C ILE A 338 12.68 -9.80 29.70
N THR A 339 12.46 -11.12 29.77
CA THR A 339 13.34 -12.03 30.53
C THR A 339 14.61 -12.39 29.77
N GLY A 340 15.75 -12.47 30.46
CA GLY A 340 17.04 -12.75 29.83
C GLY A 340 17.47 -11.73 28.76
N SER A 341 17.25 -10.43 29.01
CA SER A 341 17.31 -9.37 27.99
C SER A 341 18.56 -8.48 28.03
N SER A 342 19.56 -8.84 28.84
CA SER A 342 20.83 -8.12 28.90
C SER A 342 21.68 -8.17 27.61
N ARG A 343 21.35 -9.02 26.62
CA ARG A 343 22.14 -9.22 25.38
C ARG A 343 21.32 -9.93 24.29
N GLY A 344 21.89 -10.04 23.09
CA GLY A 344 21.33 -10.85 21.99
C GLY A 344 19.89 -10.49 21.64
N LEU A 345 19.05 -11.50 21.43
CA LEU A 345 17.64 -11.32 21.05
C LEU A 345 16.84 -10.50 22.07
N GLY A 346 16.98 -10.78 23.36
CA GLY A 346 16.22 -10.06 24.39
C GLY A 346 16.56 -8.56 24.42
N LEU A 347 17.81 -8.20 24.11
CA LEU A 347 18.21 -6.80 23.96
C LEU A 347 17.62 -6.16 22.69
N ALA A 348 17.63 -6.86 21.56
CA ALA A 348 17.00 -6.37 20.33
C ALA A 348 15.49 -6.10 20.54
N ILE A 349 14.80 -7.00 21.25
CA ILE A 349 13.40 -6.81 21.66
C ILE A 349 13.26 -5.58 22.55
N ALA A 350 14.06 -5.45 23.61
CA ALA A 350 13.97 -4.31 24.53
C ALA A 350 14.20 -2.97 23.81
N ARG A 351 15.18 -2.90 22.91
CA ARG A 351 15.45 -1.72 22.07
C ARG A 351 14.25 -1.34 21.21
N LEU A 352 13.64 -2.32 20.55
CA LEU A 352 12.51 -2.05 19.66
C LEU A 352 11.26 -1.64 20.45
N LEU A 353 10.91 -2.35 21.53
CA LEU A 353 9.76 -1.99 22.37
C LEU A 353 9.93 -0.59 22.99
N ARG A 354 11.16 -0.23 23.39
CA ARG A 354 11.45 1.13 23.87
C ARG A 354 11.28 2.18 22.78
N ALA A 355 11.73 1.89 21.55
CA ALA A 355 11.55 2.78 20.40
C ALA A 355 10.07 2.99 20.04
N GLU A 356 9.23 1.98 20.28
CA GLU A 356 7.77 2.04 20.15
C GLU A 356 7.05 2.64 21.39
N GLY A 357 7.82 3.16 22.35
CA GLY A 357 7.34 3.96 23.49
C GLY A 357 7.04 3.21 24.78
N ALA A 358 7.28 1.89 24.84
CA ALA A 358 7.14 1.15 26.09
C ALA A 358 8.23 1.55 27.11
N PHE A 359 7.88 1.53 28.40
CA PHE A 359 8.89 1.48 29.46
C PHE A 359 9.38 0.03 29.59
N VAL A 360 10.69 -0.19 29.41
CA VAL A 360 11.26 -1.54 29.36
C VAL A 360 11.92 -1.94 30.67
N VAL A 361 11.59 -3.15 31.14
CA VAL A 361 12.21 -3.81 32.28
C VAL A 361 13.06 -4.97 31.77
N LEU A 362 14.36 -4.85 31.95
CA LEU A 362 15.34 -5.83 31.52
C LEU A 362 15.64 -6.79 32.66
N ASN A 363 15.24 -8.06 32.51
CA ASN A 363 15.60 -9.10 33.48
C ASN A 363 16.91 -9.82 33.12
N PHE A 364 17.71 -10.13 34.14
CA PHE A 364 18.88 -10.97 34.06
C PHE A 364 19.02 -11.88 35.29
N LYS A 365 19.73 -13.01 35.15
CA LYS A 365 19.95 -13.98 36.23
C LYS A 365 21.28 -13.77 36.97
N ASP A 366 22.37 -13.67 36.21
CA ASP A 366 23.73 -13.77 36.75
C ASP A 366 24.26 -12.41 37.25
N HIS A 367 24.89 -12.38 38.43
CA HIS A 367 25.55 -11.17 38.96
C HIS A 367 26.61 -10.60 38.02
N ALA A 368 27.35 -11.46 37.32
CA ALA A 368 28.36 -11.04 36.35
C ALA A 368 27.77 -10.24 35.18
N ARG A 369 26.45 -10.35 34.93
CA ARG A 369 25.75 -9.60 33.87
C ARG A 369 25.10 -8.32 34.36
N ALA A 370 25.12 -8.05 35.67
CA ALA A 370 24.47 -6.86 36.25
C ALA A 370 25.03 -5.56 35.66
N GLY A 371 26.35 -5.47 35.49
CA GLY A 371 26.99 -4.27 34.92
C GLY A 371 26.47 -3.95 33.53
N ASN A 372 26.47 -4.93 32.62
CA ASN A 372 25.96 -4.73 31.26
C ASN A 372 24.45 -4.45 31.24
N ALA A 373 23.66 -5.17 32.04
CA ALA A 373 22.22 -4.94 32.12
C ALA A 373 21.88 -3.53 32.61
N ASN A 374 22.61 -3.01 33.61
CA ASN A 374 22.43 -1.66 34.14
C ASN A 374 22.83 -0.59 33.11
N ILE A 375 23.94 -0.77 32.39
CA ILE A 375 24.37 0.15 31.33
C ILE A 375 23.29 0.25 30.27
N VAL A 376 22.84 -0.90 29.76
CA VAL A 376 21.83 -0.97 28.72
C VAL A 376 20.48 -0.42 29.19
N ALA A 377 20.05 -0.73 30.40
CA ALA A 377 18.81 -0.16 30.94
C ALA A 377 18.91 1.38 31.06
N THR A 378 20.08 1.91 31.43
CA THR A 378 20.31 3.36 31.45
C THR A 378 20.24 3.95 30.04
N GLU A 379 20.85 3.32 29.04
CA GLU A 379 20.78 3.75 27.64
C GLU A 379 19.34 3.78 27.10
N LEU A 380 18.51 2.84 27.56
CA LEU A 380 17.12 2.72 27.15
C LEU A 380 16.15 3.52 28.03
N ASP A 381 16.63 4.23 29.05
CA ASP A 381 15.76 4.85 30.06
C ASP A 381 14.73 3.83 30.60
N GLY A 382 15.23 2.64 30.92
CA GLY A 382 14.51 1.48 31.42
C GLY A 382 14.98 1.09 32.82
N LEU A 383 14.61 -0.12 33.25
CA LEU A 383 15.00 -0.66 34.56
C LEU A 383 15.61 -2.06 34.40
N ALA A 384 16.78 -2.31 34.97
CA ALA A 384 17.35 -3.65 35.03
C ALA A 384 17.05 -4.30 36.38
N LEU A 385 16.50 -5.52 36.38
CA LEU A 385 16.21 -6.27 37.60
C LEU A 385 16.77 -7.69 37.53
N ARG A 386 17.35 -8.13 38.65
CA ARG A 386 17.84 -9.49 38.78
C ARG A 386 16.73 -10.41 39.27
N ALA A 387 16.47 -11.50 38.55
CA ALA A 387 15.68 -12.62 39.02
C ALA A 387 15.98 -13.87 38.19
N ASP A 388 16.09 -15.02 38.86
CA ASP A 388 16.01 -16.32 38.19
C ASP A 388 14.53 -16.65 37.94
N VAL A 389 14.14 -16.71 36.66
CA VAL A 389 12.73 -16.94 36.28
C VAL A 389 12.20 -18.31 36.73
N SER A 390 13.07 -19.28 37.01
CA SER A 390 12.67 -20.58 37.56
C SER A 390 12.22 -20.51 39.03
N GLN A 391 12.58 -19.43 39.75
CA GLN A 391 12.30 -19.21 41.16
C GLN A 391 11.13 -18.22 41.32
N LEU A 392 9.99 -18.71 41.81
CA LEU A 392 8.74 -17.93 41.85
C LEU A 392 8.84 -16.70 42.74
N ASP A 393 9.46 -16.83 43.92
CA ASP A 393 9.68 -15.76 44.89
C ASP A 393 10.49 -14.59 44.30
N GLN A 394 11.51 -14.89 43.50
CA GLN A 394 12.31 -13.87 42.82
C GLN A 394 11.52 -13.17 41.71
N VAL A 395 10.69 -13.92 40.98
CA VAL A 395 9.80 -13.36 39.94
C VAL A 395 8.76 -12.44 40.58
N GLU A 396 8.10 -12.87 41.66
CA GLU A 396 7.12 -12.05 42.38
C GLU A 396 7.76 -10.76 42.92
N SER A 397 8.94 -10.87 43.54
CA SER A 397 9.71 -9.71 44.03
C SER A 397 10.04 -8.74 42.89
N MET A 398 10.41 -9.25 41.72
CA MET A 398 10.70 -8.43 40.54
C MET A 398 9.45 -7.68 40.04
N PHE A 399 8.28 -8.32 40.00
CA PHE A 399 7.04 -7.66 39.59
C PHE A 399 6.61 -6.58 40.60
N GLN A 400 6.71 -6.87 41.89
CA GLN A 400 6.42 -5.92 42.97
C GLN A 400 7.36 -4.71 42.93
N GLU A 401 8.64 -4.92 42.63
CA GLU A 401 9.62 -3.85 42.46
C GLU A 401 9.23 -2.89 41.33
N VAL A 402 8.85 -3.43 40.17
CA VAL A 402 8.41 -2.62 39.03
C VAL A 402 7.16 -1.83 39.37
N GLU A 403 6.13 -2.48 39.94
CA GLU A 403 4.88 -1.81 40.30
C GLU A 403 5.14 -0.70 41.34
N ARG A 404 6.03 -0.94 42.32
CA ARG A 404 6.41 0.07 43.31
C ARG A 404 7.15 1.26 42.69
N GLN A 405 8.10 1.03 41.78
CA GLN A 405 8.87 2.12 41.17
C GLN A 405 8.07 2.92 40.14
N LYS A 406 7.19 2.25 39.39
CA LYS A 406 6.45 2.87 38.28
C LYS A 406 5.01 3.23 38.62
N GLN A 407 4.53 2.82 39.80
CA GLN A 407 3.15 3.02 40.24
C GLN A 407 2.13 2.51 39.21
N ARG A 408 2.53 1.48 38.45
CA ARG A 408 1.76 0.87 37.37
C ARG A 408 2.23 -0.58 37.19
N PRO A 409 1.32 -1.54 36.98
CA PRO A 409 1.70 -2.92 36.71
C PRO A 409 2.38 -3.10 35.34
N ILE A 410 3.12 -4.20 35.21
CA ILE A 410 3.58 -4.71 33.91
C ILE A 410 2.36 -5.09 33.08
N SER A 411 2.34 -4.65 31.82
CA SER A 411 1.25 -4.91 30.86
C SER A 411 1.67 -5.86 29.73
N VAL A 412 2.97 -5.98 29.48
CA VAL A 412 3.56 -6.87 28.48
C VAL A 412 4.64 -7.74 29.12
N VAL A 413 4.56 -9.06 28.95
CA VAL A 413 5.57 -10.01 29.42
C VAL A 413 6.12 -10.77 28.22
N VAL A 414 7.42 -10.63 27.98
CA VAL A 414 8.16 -11.40 26.96
C VAL A 414 9.03 -12.45 27.64
N ASN A 415 8.60 -13.71 27.54
CA ASN A 415 9.33 -14.86 28.05
C ASN A 415 10.41 -15.29 27.05
N ASN A 416 11.57 -14.63 27.14
CA ASN A 416 12.73 -14.82 26.27
C ASN A 416 13.89 -15.60 26.94
N ALA A 417 13.92 -15.68 28.27
CA ALA A 417 15.01 -16.35 28.99
C ALA A 417 15.29 -17.76 28.43
N LEU A 418 16.58 -18.04 28.25
CA LEU A 418 17.10 -19.30 27.78
C LEU A 418 18.01 -19.88 28.85
N ALA A 419 17.93 -21.20 29.08
CA ALA A 419 18.90 -21.91 29.89
C ALA A 419 20.32 -21.71 29.32
N SER A 420 21.36 -21.98 30.09
CA SER A 420 22.73 -21.95 29.56
C SER A 420 22.86 -23.00 28.45
N PHE A 421 22.73 -22.56 27.19
CA PHE A 421 22.63 -23.41 26.02
C PHE A 421 23.41 -22.78 24.86
N GLY A 422 24.24 -23.58 24.18
CA GLY A 422 24.95 -23.18 22.97
C GLY A 422 24.46 -24.01 21.79
N PHE A 423 24.21 -23.36 20.66
CA PHE A 423 23.73 -24.04 19.45
C PHE A 423 24.92 -24.67 18.68
N ASN A 424 25.36 -25.84 19.15
CA ASN A 424 26.31 -26.73 18.48
C ASN A 424 25.75 -28.16 18.44
N GLY A 425 25.31 -28.59 17.25
CA GLY A 425 24.69 -29.90 17.05
C GLY A 425 25.65 -31.08 17.24
N ASP A 426 26.92 -30.89 16.88
CA ASP A 426 27.93 -31.95 16.93
C ASP A 426 28.42 -32.24 18.35
N ALA A 427 28.40 -31.21 19.21
CA ALA A 427 28.84 -31.31 20.60
C ALA A 427 27.72 -31.72 21.57
N ARG A 428 26.49 -31.96 21.10
CA ARG A 428 25.36 -32.31 21.99
C ARG A 428 25.29 -33.82 22.21
N SER A 429 25.06 -34.24 23.46
CA SER A 429 24.60 -35.57 23.84
C SER A 429 23.44 -36.05 22.95
N LYS A 430 23.61 -37.24 22.39
CA LYS A 430 22.60 -37.91 21.57
C LYS A 430 21.61 -38.64 22.48
N LEU A 431 20.57 -39.26 21.89
CA LEU A 431 19.55 -40.02 22.63
C LEU A 431 20.13 -41.10 23.56
N GLU A 432 21.30 -41.66 23.21
CA GLU A 432 21.99 -42.68 24.02
C GLU A 432 22.57 -42.13 25.34
N ASP A 433 22.90 -40.83 25.39
CA ASP A 433 23.65 -40.21 26.49
C ASP A 433 22.91 -39.07 27.19
N ILE A 434 21.89 -38.48 26.56
CA ILE A 434 21.17 -37.34 27.12
C ILE A 434 20.44 -37.73 28.41
N SER A 435 20.64 -36.96 29.48
CA SER A 435 20.09 -37.29 30.79
C SER A 435 18.71 -36.64 30.99
N TRP A 436 17.98 -37.04 32.04
CA TRP A 436 16.78 -36.32 32.43
C TRP A 436 17.09 -34.90 32.93
N ASP A 437 18.22 -34.71 33.61
CA ASP A 437 18.64 -33.40 34.12
C ASP A 437 18.82 -32.36 33.00
N ASP A 438 19.21 -32.82 31.80
CA ASP A 438 19.26 -32.00 30.60
C ASP A 438 17.88 -31.46 30.20
N PHE A 439 16.86 -32.33 30.18
CA PHE A 439 15.47 -31.93 29.91
C PHE A 439 14.92 -31.04 31.02
N ASP A 440 15.16 -31.41 32.28
CA ASP A 440 14.70 -30.66 33.45
C ASP A 440 15.26 -29.24 33.47
N ALA A 441 16.54 -29.06 33.12
CA ALA A 441 17.15 -27.73 33.01
C ALA A 441 16.46 -26.84 31.94
N GLN A 442 16.12 -27.40 30.78
CA GLN A 442 15.41 -26.65 29.73
C GLN A 442 13.97 -26.33 30.13
N LEU A 443 13.23 -27.31 30.67
CA LEU A 443 11.85 -27.15 31.12
C LEU A 443 11.72 -26.14 32.27
N ASN A 444 12.66 -26.15 33.23
CA ASN A 444 12.65 -25.24 34.36
C ASN A 444 12.82 -23.77 33.95
N VAL A 445 13.55 -23.49 32.87
CA VAL A 445 13.69 -22.11 32.38
C VAL A 445 12.56 -21.76 31.41
N ALA A 446 12.32 -22.57 30.38
CA ALA A 446 11.39 -22.23 29.31
C ALA A 446 9.91 -22.30 29.74
N LEU A 447 9.51 -23.38 30.42
CA LEU A 447 8.10 -23.63 30.76
C LEU A 447 7.78 -23.12 32.16
N ARG A 448 8.53 -23.55 33.18
CA ARG A 448 8.31 -23.10 34.56
C ARG A 448 8.56 -21.60 34.70
N GLY A 449 9.56 -21.06 34.01
CA GLY A 449 9.78 -19.61 33.94
C GLY A 449 8.57 -18.86 33.37
N ALA A 450 8.03 -19.31 32.24
CA ALA A 450 6.83 -18.71 31.64
C ALA A 450 5.59 -18.83 32.56
N LEU A 451 5.43 -19.95 33.26
CA LEU A 451 4.36 -20.12 34.24
C LEU A 451 4.49 -19.13 35.40
N ASN A 452 5.69 -18.96 35.95
CA ASN A 452 5.96 -18.05 37.07
C ASN A 452 5.68 -16.60 36.68
N THR A 453 6.19 -16.14 35.53
CA THR A 453 5.94 -14.77 35.05
C THR A 453 4.46 -14.55 34.72
N THR A 454 3.79 -15.54 34.15
CA THR A 454 2.34 -15.49 33.90
C THR A 454 1.60 -15.29 35.22
N LYS A 455 1.84 -16.13 36.23
CA LYS A 455 1.20 -16.03 37.55
C LYS A 455 1.44 -14.69 38.21
N ALA A 456 2.69 -14.21 38.21
CA ALA A 456 3.04 -12.92 38.80
C ALA A 456 2.41 -11.73 38.07
N ALA A 457 2.15 -11.85 36.77
CA ALA A 457 1.53 -10.79 35.97
C ALA A 457 0.01 -10.71 36.14
N LEU A 458 -0.68 -11.82 36.45
CA LEU A 458 -2.14 -11.88 36.47
C LEU A 458 -2.81 -10.80 37.34
N PRO A 459 -2.37 -10.52 38.59
CA PRO A 459 -2.97 -9.45 39.39
C PRO A 459 -2.82 -8.08 38.74
N GLY A 460 -1.68 -7.84 38.07
CA GLY A 460 -1.42 -6.60 37.34
C GLY A 460 -2.32 -6.46 36.11
N PHE A 461 -2.44 -7.52 35.31
CA PHE A 461 -3.31 -7.55 34.14
C PHE A 461 -4.79 -7.34 34.50
N GLU A 462 -5.23 -7.88 35.64
CA GLU A 462 -6.58 -7.66 36.15
C GLU A 462 -6.84 -6.19 36.52
N LYS A 463 -5.88 -5.54 37.19
CA LYS A 463 -5.97 -4.09 37.48
C LYS A 463 -6.01 -3.24 36.21
N LEU A 464 -5.31 -3.66 35.16
CA LEU A 464 -5.27 -2.96 33.87
C LEU A 464 -6.49 -3.24 32.98
N GLY A 465 -7.18 -4.37 33.18
CA GLY A 465 -8.24 -4.85 32.28
C GLY A 465 -7.71 -5.40 30.94
N HIS A 466 -6.40 -5.58 30.82
CA HIS A 466 -5.76 -6.21 29.67
C HIS A 466 -4.36 -6.73 30.03
N GLY A 467 -3.82 -7.62 29.20
CA GLY A 467 -2.44 -8.07 29.30
C GLY A 467 -1.95 -8.73 28.02
N CYS A 468 -0.62 -8.77 27.85
CA CYS A 468 0.01 -9.43 26.72
C CYS A 468 1.16 -10.32 27.20
N ILE A 469 1.12 -11.60 26.84
CA ILE A 469 2.18 -12.57 27.08
C ILE A 469 2.71 -13.07 25.74
N ILE A 470 4.02 -12.96 25.55
CA ILE A 470 4.71 -13.38 24.33
C ILE A 470 5.81 -14.36 24.72
N ASN A 471 5.68 -15.60 24.27
CA ASN A 471 6.65 -16.66 24.52
C ASN A 471 7.62 -16.78 23.34
N ILE A 472 8.92 -16.87 23.61
CA ILE A 472 9.91 -17.12 22.55
C ILE A 472 10.05 -18.64 22.33
N GLY A 473 9.61 -19.08 21.15
CA GLY A 473 9.65 -20.46 20.68
C GLY A 473 10.87 -20.78 19.83
N SER A 474 10.75 -21.86 19.03
CA SER A 474 11.74 -22.28 18.05
C SER A 474 11.05 -22.96 16.87
N ASN A 475 11.55 -22.74 15.66
CA ASN A 475 11.05 -23.42 14.47
C ASN A 475 11.43 -24.92 14.44
N LEU A 476 12.37 -25.36 15.28
CA LEU A 476 12.78 -26.77 15.39
C LEU A 476 11.64 -27.66 15.91
N VAL A 477 10.62 -27.09 16.55
CA VAL A 477 9.40 -27.84 16.92
C VAL A 477 8.66 -28.34 15.68
N GLN A 478 8.68 -27.56 14.59
CA GLN A 478 8.04 -27.92 13.33
C GLN A 478 9.00 -28.64 12.38
N ASN A 479 10.27 -28.26 12.37
CA ASN A 479 11.29 -28.81 11.48
C ASN A 479 12.58 -29.16 12.24
N PRO A 480 12.64 -30.31 12.93
CA PRO A 480 13.75 -30.69 13.81
C PRO A 480 14.96 -31.18 13.02
N VAL A 481 15.70 -30.26 12.39
CA VAL A 481 16.88 -30.59 11.56
C VAL A 481 18.17 -30.81 12.37
N VAL A 482 18.16 -30.53 13.67
CA VAL A 482 19.28 -30.74 14.61
C VAL A 482 18.78 -31.48 15.84
N PRO A 483 19.51 -32.48 16.38
CA PRO A 483 19.05 -33.34 17.49
C PRO A 483 19.12 -32.65 18.86
N TYR A 484 18.51 -31.46 19.00
CA TYR A 484 18.37 -30.75 20.28
C TYR A 484 17.12 -31.23 21.02
N HIS A 485 17.13 -32.48 21.50
CA HIS A 485 15.94 -33.15 22.05
C HIS A 485 15.33 -32.42 23.26
N ASP A 486 16.15 -32.09 24.26
CA ASP A 486 15.78 -31.36 25.49
C ASP A 486 15.19 -29.98 25.18
N TYR A 487 15.91 -29.19 24.37
CA TYR A 487 15.49 -27.86 23.97
C TYR A 487 14.19 -27.90 23.15
N THR A 488 14.12 -28.74 22.12
CA THR A 488 12.94 -28.84 21.24
C THR A 488 11.72 -29.33 22.01
N ALA A 489 11.88 -30.32 22.90
CA ALA A 489 10.81 -30.79 23.77
C ALA A 489 10.29 -29.65 24.67
N SER A 490 11.18 -28.86 25.28
CA SER A 490 10.79 -27.72 26.11
C SER A 490 10.00 -26.65 25.33
N LYS A 491 10.39 -26.37 24.08
CA LYS A 491 9.70 -25.39 23.23
C LYS A 491 8.36 -25.93 22.70
N GLY A 492 8.26 -27.23 22.46
CA GLY A 492 6.99 -27.90 22.19
C GLY A 492 6.02 -27.82 23.38
N ALA A 493 6.51 -28.05 24.61
CA ALA A 493 5.72 -27.91 25.82
C ALA A 493 5.27 -26.44 26.03
N LEU A 494 6.14 -25.47 25.77
CA LEU A 494 5.81 -24.05 25.84
C LEU A 494 4.76 -23.64 24.80
N LEU A 495 4.76 -24.25 23.61
CA LEU A 495 3.73 -24.02 22.59
C LEU A 495 2.36 -24.54 23.06
N ALA A 496 2.32 -25.73 23.65
CA ALA A 496 1.10 -26.27 24.25
C ALA A 496 0.57 -25.35 25.36
N PHE A 497 1.46 -24.91 26.27
CA PHE A 497 1.12 -23.94 27.32
C PHE A 497 0.59 -22.62 26.76
N THR A 498 1.19 -22.10 25.69
CA THR A 498 0.74 -20.86 25.02
C THR A 498 -0.71 -20.98 24.58
N ARG A 499 -1.09 -22.11 23.96
CA ARG A 499 -2.44 -22.33 23.44
C ARG A 499 -3.47 -22.53 24.55
N THR A 500 -3.13 -23.29 25.59
CA THR A 500 -4.06 -23.52 26.70
C THR A 500 -4.24 -22.25 27.54
N ALA A 501 -3.17 -21.53 27.84
CA ALA A 501 -3.24 -20.24 28.55
C ALA A 501 -4.01 -19.18 27.74
N ALA A 502 -3.85 -19.14 26.41
CA ALA A 502 -4.62 -18.24 25.56
C ALA A 502 -6.14 -18.50 25.67
N ALA A 503 -6.55 -19.77 25.66
CA ALA A 503 -7.96 -20.15 25.78
C ALA A 503 -8.54 -19.78 27.16
N GLU A 504 -7.77 -19.99 28.23
CA GLU A 504 -8.20 -19.68 29.60
C GLU A 504 -8.24 -18.17 29.89
N LEU A 505 -7.22 -17.44 29.46
CA LEU A 505 -7.03 -16.02 29.81
C LEU A 505 -7.69 -15.06 28.81
N GLY A 506 -8.05 -15.52 27.62
CA GLY A 506 -8.71 -14.73 26.59
C GLY A 506 -9.99 -14.00 27.07
N PRO A 507 -10.91 -14.64 27.81
CA PRO A 507 -12.08 -13.96 28.39
C PRO A 507 -11.75 -12.80 29.32
N ARG A 508 -10.51 -12.74 29.87
CA ARG A 508 -10.00 -11.66 30.72
C ARG A 508 -9.26 -10.59 29.91
N ASN A 509 -9.38 -10.60 28.58
CA ASN A 509 -8.69 -9.69 27.66
C ASN A 509 -7.15 -9.76 27.75
N ILE A 510 -6.64 -10.96 28.00
CA ILE A 510 -5.19 -11.24 28.05
C ILE A 510 -4.84 -12.10 26.84
N THR A 511 -3.92 -11.61 26.00
CA THR A 511 -3.43 -12.37 24.85
C THR A 511 -2.19 -13.17 25.24
N VAL A 512 -2.09 -14.39 24.72
CA VAL A 512 -0.92 -15.26 24.92
C VAL A 512 -0.51 -15.82 23.56
N ASN A 513 0.64 -15.40 23.04
CA ASN A 513 1.14 -15.82 21.73
C ASN A 513 2.59 -16.28 21.81
N MET A 514 3.07 -16.92 20.75
CA MET A 514 4.45 -17.36 20.61
C MET A 514 5.09 -16.80 19.34
N VAL A 515 6.34 -16.33 19.45
CA VAL A 515 7.19 -16.01 18.30
C VAL A 515 8.33 -17.03 18.25
N SER A 516 8.42 -17.78 17.17
CA SER A 516 9.43 -18.83 16.99
C SER A 516 10.44 -18.43 15.93
N GLY A 517 11.72 -18.36 16.30
CA GLY A 517 12.81 -18.09 15.37
C GLY A 517 13.48 -19.36 14.84
N GLY A 518 14.17 -19.22 13.72
CA GLY A 518 15.22 -20.14 13.30
C GLY A 518 16.57 -19.79 13.93
N LEU A 519 17.67 -20.31 13.36
CA LEU A 519 19.02 -19.91 13.75
C LEU A 519 19.22 -18.41 13.48
N LEU A 520 19.32 -17.61 14.54
CA LEU A 520 19.50 -16.16 14.43
C LEU A 520 20.96 -15.80 14.15
N LYS A 521 21.15 -14.85 13.24
CA LYS A 521 22.46 -14.32 12.87
C LYS A 521 23.15 -13.66 14.06
N VAL A 522 24.38 -14.10 14.34
CA VAL A 522 25.34 -13.46 15.27
C VAL A 522 24.71 -13.11 16.62
N THR A 523 24.38 -14.14 17.40
CA THR A 523 24.11 -14.02 18.83
C THR A 523 25.15 -14.82 19.61
N ASP A 524 25.35 -14.53 20.89
CA ASP A 524 26.26 -15.34 21.71
C ASP A 524 25.91 -16.83 21.72
N ALA A 525 24.63 -17.19 21.57
CA ALA A 525 24.17 -18.57 21.53
C ALA A 525 24.52 -19.27 20.20
N SER A 526 24.60 -18.51 19.10
CA SER A 526 25.00 -18.98 17.77
C SER A 526 26.46 -18.67 17.42
N ARG A 527 27.24 -18.13 18.36
CA ARG A 527 28.64 -17.73 18.18
C ARG A 527 29.57 -18.90 17.80
N VAL A 528 29.20 -20.11 18.20
CA VAL A 528 29.97 -21.34 17.91
C VAL A 528 29.48 -22.06 16.66
N THR A 529 28.48 -21.51 15.96
CA THR A 529 27.93 -22.11 14.75
C THR A 529 28.80 -21.73 13.53
N PRO A 530 29.25 -22.71 12.70
CA PRO A 530 30.07 -22.43 11.52
C PRO A 530 29.35 -21.57 10.48
N ASP A 531 30.09 -20.73 9.75
CA ASP A 531 29.56 -19.88 8.67
C ASP A 531 28.84 -20.68 7.57
N GLU A 532 29.31 -21.91 7.31
CA GLU A 532 28.68 -22.82 6.34
C GLU A 532 27.23 -23.15 6.70
N VAL A 533 26.91 -23.31 7.99
CA VAL A 533 25.53 -23.57 8.46
C VAL A 533 24.64 -22.35 8.20
N PHE A 534 25.17 -21.15 8.39
CA PHE A 534 24.43 -19.92 8.05
C PHE A 534 24.16 -19.81 6.55
N GLU A 535 25.10 -20.23 5.70
CA GLU A 535 24.93 -20.24 4.25
C GLU A 535 23.92 -21.31 3.78
N GLN A 536 23.89 -22.47 4.44
CA GLN A 536 22.85 -23.49 4.22
C GLN A 536 21.46 -22.96 4.57
N VAL A 537 21.30 -22.31 5.74
CA VAL A 537 20.03 -21.66 6.14
C VAL A 537 19.63 -20.58 5.15
N ARG A 538 20.59 -19.73 4.73
CA ARG A 538 20.37 -18.70 3.71
C ARG A 538 19.88 -19.32 2.40
N THR A 539 20.43 -20.46 2.00
CA THR A 539 20.06 -21.12 0.75
C THR A 539 18.70 -21.82 0.87
N ALA A 540 18.36 -22.39 2.02
CA ALA A 540 17.11 -23.13 2.22
C ALA A 540 15.87 -22.21 2.39
N THR A 541 16.06 -20.97 2.83
CA THR A 541 14.95 -20.05 3.11
C THR A 541 14.43 -19.33 1.85
N PRO A 542 13.09 -19.19 1.67
CA PRO A 542 12.50 -18.39 0.59
C PRO A 542 13.02 -16.96 0.50
N LEU A 543 13.24 -16.28 1.64
CA LEU A 543 13.77 -14.91 1.67
C LEU A 543 15.28 -14.83 1.37
N ARG A 544 15.96 -15.97 1.21
CA ARG A 544 17.39 -16.08 0.90
C ARG A 544 18.31 -15.28 1.84
N LYS A 545 17.88 -15.15 3.10
CA LYS A 545 18.59 -14.43 4.18
C LYS A 545 18.46 -15.19 5.49
N VAL A 546 19.47 -15.06 6.34
CA VAL A 546 19.40 -15.50 7.73
C VAL A 546 18.67 -14.42 8.54
N THR A 547 17.66 -14.82 9.31
CA THR A 547 16.92 -13.92 10.21
C THR A 547 17.85 -13.28 11.25
N THR A 548 17.72 -11.97 11.45
CA THR A 548 18.43 -11.26 12.53
C THR A 548 17.59 -11.18 13.81
N PRO A 549 18.20 -10.90 14.98
CA PRO A 549 17.45 -10.58 16.19
C PRO A 549 16.41 -9.47 16.01
N GLU A 550 16.71 -8.46 15.18
CA GLU A 550 15.82 -7.34 14.88
C GLU A 550 14.62 -7.78 14.03
N ASP A 551 14.84 -8.66 13.04
CA ASP A 551 13.75 -9.25 12.25
C ASP A 551 12.74 -9.97 13.18
N LEU A 552 13.21 -10.73 14.18
CA LEU A 552 12.35 -11.41 15.14
C LEU A 552 11.70 -10.44 16.13
N ALA A 553 12.44 -9.44 16.60
CA ALA A 553 11.90 -8.41 17.49
C ALA A 553 10.68 -7.69 16.88
N GLY A 554 10.66 -7.49 15.55
CA GLY A 554 9.50 -6.93 14.85
C GLY A 554 8.20 -7.70 15.09
N ALA A 555 8.25 -9.03 15.08
CA ALA A 555 7.08 -9.87 15.37
C ALA A 555 6.65 -9.78 16.84
N VAL A 556 7.61 -9.64 17.76
CA VAL A 556 7.32 -9.42 19.20
C VAL A 556 6.63 -8.07 19.41
N ALA A 557 7.13 -7.01 18.75
CA ALA A 557 6.50 -5.69 18.80
C ALA A 557 5.08 -5.70 18.22
N PHE A 558 4.85 -6.43 17.11
CA PHE A 558 3.51 -6.63 16.58
C PHE A 558 2.57 -7.25 17.62
N PHE A 559 2.95 -8.35 18.28
CA PHE A 559 2.11 -8.98 19.29
C PHE A 559 1.89 -8.12 20.55
N ALA A 560 2.87 -7.30 20.92
CA ALA A 560 2.73 -6.36 22.03
C ALA A 560 1.79 -5.19 21.69
N SER A 561 1.67 -4.85 20.40
CA SER A 561 0.94 -3.67 19.94
C SER A 561 -0.59 -3.85 19.94
N PRO A 562 -1.35 -2.74 19.91
CA PRO A 562 -2.80 -2.76 19.71
C PRO A 562 -3.26 -3.47 18.42
N TRP A 563 -2.39 -3.65 17.42
CA TRP A 563 -2.72 -4.35 16.18
C TRP A 563 -2.99 -5.84 16.39
N ALA A 564 -2.43 -6.43 17.45
CA ALA A 564 -2.60 -7.84 17.78
C ALA A 564 -3.72 -8.12 18.80
N LYS A 565 -4.56 -7.14 19.15
CA LYS A 565 -5.67 -7.33 20.12
C LYS A 565 -6.64 -8.45 19.74
N GLY A 566 -6.75 -8.78 18.45
CA GLY A 566 -7.56 -9.89 17.95
C GLY A 566 -6.82 -11.22 17.80
N VAL A 567 -5.56 -11.32 18.23
CA VAL A 567 -4.70 -12.49 18.00
C VAL A 567 -4.25 -13.09 19.33
N THR A 568 -4.62 -14.35 19.59
CA THR A 568 -4.21 -15.10 20.77
C THR A 568 -4.07 -16.60 20.44
N GLY A 569 -3.23 -17.31 21.16
CA GLY A 569 -2.94 -18.74 20.98
C GLY A 569 -2.14 -19.07 19.72
N GLN A 570 -1.64 -18.06 19.00
CA GLN A 570 -0.93 -18.24 17.73
C GLN A 570 0.57 -18.41 17.94
N GLN A 571 1.19 -19.15 17.03
CA GLN A 571 2.64 -19.19 16.85
C GLN A 571 2.96 -18.50 15.53
N LEU A 572 3.84 -17.50 15.57
CA LEU A 572 4.39 -16.88 14.37
C LEU A 572 5.84 -17.34 14.16
N CYS A 573 6.10 -17.99 13.03
CA CYS A 573 7.41 -18.48 12.63
C CYS A 573 8.18 -17.36 11.89
N VAL A 574 9.33 -16.93 12.43
CA VAL A 574 10.18 -15.85 11.88
C VAL A 574 11.55 -16.42 11.52
N ASP A 575 11.62 -17.14 10.42
CA ASP A 575 12.81 -17.89 10.01
C ASP A 575 13.15 -17.75 8.51
N GLY A 576 12.65 -16.68 7.87
CA GLY A 576 12.84 -16.47 6.43
C GLY A 576 11.94 -17.31 5.54
N GLY A 577 10.95 -18.00 6.12
CA GLY A 577 10.00 -18.87 5.43
C GLY A 577 10.46 -20.33 5.36
N LEU A 578 11.41 -20.74 6.21
CA LEU A 578 11.90 -22.12 6.25
C LEU A 578 10.79 -23.08 6.70
N VAL A 579 9.97 -22.63 7.65
CA VAL A 579 8.77 -23.34 8.09
C VAL A 579 7.54 -22.50 7.72
N MET A 580 6.57 -23.14 7.08
CA MET A 580 5.28 -22.54 6.70
C MET A 580 4.20 -23.05 7.65
N CYS A 581 4.10 -22.35 8.78
CA CYS A 581 3.06 -22.38 9.79
C CYS A 581 2.02 -21.30 9.41
#